data_AF-R6HBB5-F1
#
_entry.id   AF-R6HBB5-F1
#
_cell.length_a   1.000
_cell.length_b   1.000
_cell.length_c   1.000
_cell.angle_alpha   90.00
_cell.angle_beta   90.00
_cell.angle_gamma   90.00
#
_symmetry.space_group_name_H-M   'P 1'
#
loop_
_entity.id
_entity.type
_entity.pdbx_description
1 polymer ?
#
loop_
_entity_poly.entity_id
_entity_poly.type
_entity_poly.pdbx_seq_one_letter_code
_entity_poly.pdbx_strand_id
1 'polypeptide(L)'
;MSGADFLCYVTPAEHLGLPDINDVREGVIAARIAGHAADVAKGLPKAVAWDLEMAKARKNLDWKKQIELAIDPVKAQAYRDKKNKADDEACSMCGDYCAVKIVGEYLDKCKGCRK
;
A
#
# COMPACT_ATOMS: atom_id res chain seq x y z
N MET A 1 7.09 7.36 -21.15
CA MET A 1 5.99 6.41 -21.45
C MET A 1 5.28 6.90 -22.69
N SER A 2 5.29 6.11 -23.78
CA SER A 2 4.36 6.28 -24.91
C SER A 2 3.00 5.79 -24.40
N GLY A 3 2.29 6.63 -23.66
CA GLY A 3 1.28 6.19 -22.69
C GLY A 3 -0.09 5.95 -23.29
N ALA A 4 -0.74 4.87 -22.88
CA ALA A 4 -2.18 4.70 -23.07
C ALA A 4 -2.94 5.63 -22.10
N ASP A 5 -4.06 6.18 -22.57
CA ASP A 5 -4.99 6.99 -21.75
C ASP A 5 -6.03 6.12 -21.03
N PHE A 6 -6.21 4.88 -21.48
CA PHE A 6 -7.18 3.94 -20.94
C PHE A 6 -6.60 2.52 -20.90
N LEU A 7 -6.89 1.80 -19.81
CA LEU A 7 -6.53 0.40 -19.62
C LEU A 7 -7.82 -0.42 -19.43
N CYS A 8 -8.15 -1.28 -20.39
CA CYS A 8 -9.16 -2.30 -20.17
C CYS A 8 -8.57 -3.36 -19.22
N TYR A 9 -9.25 -3.63 -18.11
CA TYR A 9 -8.78 -4.62 -17.16
C TYR A 9 -8.99 -6.04 -17.70
N VAL A 10 -8.17 -6.97 -17.21
CA VAL A 10 -8.28 -8.40 -17.51
C VAL A 10 -8.56 -9.11 -16.20
N THR A 11 -9.52 -10.03 -16.19
CA THR A 11 -9.87 -10.82 -15.00
C THR A 11 -9.01 -12.08 -14.90
N PRO A 12 -8.89 -12.70 -13.71
CA PRO A 12 -8.26 -14.00 -13.58
C PRO A 12 -8.90 -15.11 -14.44
N ALA A 13 -10.21 -14.97 -14.75
CA ALA A 13 -10.96 -15.91 -15.56
C ALA A 13 -10.78 -15.73 -17.09
N GLU A 14 -10.01 -14.73 -17.53
CA GLU A 14 -9.80 -14.47 -18.95
C GLU A 14 -9.27 -15.71 -19.68
N HIS A 15 -9.89 -16.05 -20.81
CA HIS A 15 -9.65 -17.28 -21.60
C HIS A 15 -9.99 -18.60 -20.88
N LEU A 16 -10.59 -18.56 -19.68
CA LEU A 16 -10.99 -19.75 -18.91
C LEU A 16 -12.51 -19.84 -18.72
N GLY A 17 -13.23 -18.73 -18.61
CA GLY A 17 -14.68 -18.72 -18.44
C GLY A 17 -15.26 -17.33 -18.15
N LEU A 18 -16.54 -17.29 -17.77
CA LEU A 18 -17.17 -16.06 -17.31
C LEU A 18 -16.67 -15.73 -15.88
N PRO A 19 -16.29 -14.48 -15.61
CA PRO A 19 -15.79 -14.07 -14.30
C PRO A 19 -16.90 -14.05 -13.25
N ASP A 20 -16.54 -14.40 -12.02
CA ASP A 20 -17.39 -14.15 -10.85
C ASP A 20 -17.14 -12.75 -10.23
N ILE A 21 -17.81 -12.45 -9.11
CA ILE A 21 -17.68 -11.16 -8.41
C ILE A 21 -16.24 -10.91 -7.92
N ASN A 22 -15.54 -11.96 -7.48
CA ASN A 22 -14.18 -11.85 -7.00
C ASN A 22 -13.21 -11.61 -8.15
N ASP A 23 -13.40 -12.31 -9.28
CA ASP A 23 -12.60 -12.12 -10.49
C ASP A 23 -12.67 -10.68 -11.00
N VAL A 24 -13.87 -10.10 -11.01
CA VAL A 24 -14.08 -8.70 -11.37
C VAL A 24 -13.36 -7.78 -10.40
N ARG A 25 -13.49 -8.01 -9.08
CA ARG A 25 -12.82 -7.19 -8.07
C ARG A 25 -11.30 -7.21 -8.22
N GLU A 26 -10.69 -8.40 -8.33
CA GLU A 26 -9.23 -8.53 -8.46
C GLU A 26 -8.72 -7.87 -9.74
N GLY A 27 -9.42 -8.06 -10.87
CA GLY A 27 -9.08 -7.42 -12.14
C GLY A 27 -9.13 -5.89 -12.06
N VAL A 28 -10.17 -5.33 -11.45
CA VAL A 28 -10.29 -3.87 -11.25
C VAL A 28 -9.19 -3.33 -10.35
N ILE A 29 -8.89 -4.00 -9.23
CA ILE A 29 -7.82 -3.56 -8.33
C ILE A 29 -6.45 -3.65 -9.00
N ALA A 30 -6.18 -4.71 -9.76
CA ALA A 30 -4.94 -4.85 -10.54
C ALA A 30 -4.78 -3.73 -11.56
N ALA A 31 -5.83 -3.40 -12.31
CA ALA A 31 -5.82 -2.30 -13.28
C ALA A 31 -5.65 -0.93 -12.59
N ARG A 32 -6.26 -0.71 -11.41
CA ARG A 32 -6.05 0.52 -10.62
C ARG A 32 -4.61 0.66 -10.13
N ILE A 33 -3.97 -0.43 -9.70
CA ILE A 33 -2.55 -0.44 -9.35
C ILE A 33 -1.69 -0.07 -10.56
N ALA A 34 -1.95 -0.68 -11.72
CA ALA A 34 -1.22 -0.40 -12.95
C ALA A 34 -1.38 1.07 -13.41
N GLY A 35 -2.61 1.60 -13.37
CA GLY A 35 -2.89 3.00 -13.69
C GLY A 35 -2.15 3.97 -12.75
N HIS A 36 -2.23 3.73 -11.44
CA HIS A 36 -1.51 4.55 -10.45
C HIS A 36 0.01 4.49 -10.65
N ALA A 37 0.57 3.30 -10.90
CA ALA A 37 1.99 3.16 -11.20
C ALA A 37 2.40 3.94 -12.47
N ALA A 38 1.56 3.93 -13.51
CA ALA A 38 1.78 4.73 -14.70
C ALA A 38 1.73 6.24 -14.42
N ASP A 39 0.80 6.69 -13.58
CA ASP A 39 0.68 8.09 -13.16
C ASP A 39 1.90 8.56 -12.36
N VAL A 40 2.43 7.71 -11.47
CA VAL A 40 3.69 7.96 -10.76
C VAL A 40 4.86 8.05 -11.75
N ALA A 41 4.95 7.12 -12.71
CA ALA A 41 6.00 7.13 -13.74
C ALA A 41 5.93 8.35 -14.68
N LYS A 42 4.73 8.89 -14.91
CA LYS A 42 4.51 10.17 -15.61
C LYS A 42 4.85 11.39 -14.74
N GLY A 43 5.08 11.22 -13.44
CA GLY A 43 5.39 12.30 -12.50
C GLY A 43 4.17 13.13 -12.10
N LEU A 44 2.96 12.57 -12.14
CA LEU A 44 1.75 13.33 -11.76
C LEU A 44 1.80 13.69 -10.27
N PRO A 45 1.70 14.99 -9.90
CA PRO A 45 1.92 15.44 -8.53
C PRO A 45 1.02 14.77 -7.48
N LYS A 46 -0.25 14.52 -7.83
CA LYS A 46 -1.21 13.87 -6.92
C LYS A 46 -0.89 12.40 -6.66
N ALA A 47 -0.42 11.68 -7.69
CA ALA A 47 -0.06 10.27 -7.56
C ALA A 47 1.19 10.13 -6.68
N VAL A 48 2.23 10.92 -6.95
CA VAL A 48 3.45 10.94 -6.13
C VAL A 48 3.16 11.36 -4.68
N ALA A 49 2.28 12.35 -4.48
CA ALA A 49 1.87 12.76 -3.14
C ALA A 49 1.13 11.64 -2.39
N TRP A 50 0.29 10.85 -3.07
CA TRP A 50 -0.39 9.71 -2.46
C TRP A 50 0.60 8.65 -1.94
N ASP A 51 1.59 8.26 -2.74
CA ASP A 51 2.67 7.35 -2.29
C ASP A 51 3.46 7.93 -1.12
N LEU A 52 3.76 9.23 -1.15
CA LEU A 52 4.49 9.89 -0.08
C LEU A 52 3.71 9.86 1.24
N GLU A 53 2.40 10.12 1.20
CA GLU A 53 1.56 10.05 2.40
C GLU A 53 1.44 8.61 2.93
N MET A 54 1.32 7.62 2.04
CA MET A 54 1.37 6.20 2.40
C MET A 54 2.71 5.83 3.05
N ALA A 55 3.83 6.31 2.50
CA ALA A 55 5.16 6.06 3.04
C ALA A 55 5.37 6.71 4.42
N LYS A 56 4.85 7.92 4.64
CA LYS A 56 4.85 8.58 5.95
C LYS A 56 4.04 7.80 6.98
N ALA A 57 2.84 7.33 6.61
CA ALA A 57 2.02 6.50 7.49
C ALA A 57 2.76 5.20 7.89
N ARG A 58 3.39 4.51 6.92
CA ARG A 58 4.23 3.32 7.17
C ARG A 58 5.39 3.61 8.11
N LYS A 59 6.10 4.73 7.89
CA LYS A 59 7.23 5.14 8.75
C LYS A 59 6.78 5.34 10.20
N ASN A 60 5.61 5.95 10.39
CA ASN A 60 5.08 6.28 11.71
C ASN A 60 4.30 5.11 12.34
N LEU A 61 4.26 3.94 11.69
CA LEU A 61 3.44 2.78 12.11
C LEU A 61 1.95 3.14 12.31
N ASP A 62 1.46 4.15 11.57
CA ASP A 62 0.05 4.56 11.60
C ASP A 62 -0.77 3.63 10.70
N TRP A 63 -1.17 2.48 11.28
CA TRP A 63 -1.91 1.44 10.58
C TRP A 63 -3.26 1.93 10.05
N LYS A 64 -3.96 2.76 10.83
CA LYS A 64 -5.27 3.30 10.43
C LYS A 64 -5.10 4.13 9.16
N LYS A 65 -4.17 5.09 9.16
CA LYS A 65 -3.94 5.95 8.00
C LYS A 65 -3.40 5.16 6.80
N GLN A 66 -2.50 4.21 7.05
CA GLN A 66 -1.95 3.34 6.00
C GLN A 66 -3.06 2.55 5.30
N ILE A 67 -4.02 2.00 6.05
CA ILE A 67 -5.14 1.22 5.51
C ILE A 67 -6.12 2.12 4.77
N GLU A 68 -6.47 3.28 5.32
CA GLU A 68 -7.31 4.29 4.65
C GLU A 68 -6.74 4.72 3.29
N LEU A 69 -5.41 4.82 3.18
CA LEU A 69 -4.72 5.21 1.95
C LEU A 69 -4.52 4.04 0.97
N ALA A 70 -4.84 2.80 1.33
CA ALA A 70 -4.63 1.67 0.43
C ALA A 70 -5.58 1.71 -0.78
N ILE A 71 -5.15 1.15 -1.91
CA ILE A 71 -6.01 1.02 -3.11
C ILE A 71 -7.26 0.14 -2.82
N ASP A 72 -7.10 -0.88 -1.97
CA ASP A 72 -8.18 -1.68 -1.40
C ASP A 72 -8.08 -1.70 0.15
N PRO A 73 -8.71 -0.74 0.84
CA PRO A 73 -8.69 -0.66 2.31
C PRO A 73 -9.32 -1.87 2.99
N VAL A 74 -10.37 -2.44 2.38
CA VAL A 74 -11.10 -3.58 2.95
C VAL A 74 -10.19 -4.82 2.97
N LYS A 75 -9.51 -5.10 1.86
CA LYS A 75 -8.55 -6.21 1.80
C LYS A 75 -7.35 -5.94 2.72
N ALA A 76 -6.83 -4.71 2.76
CA ALA A 76 -5.72 -4.36 3.65
C ALA A 76 -6.06 -4.56 5.14
N GLN A 77 -7.25 -4.11 5.59
CA GLN A 77 -7.73 -4.31 6.95
C GLN A 77 -7.90 -5.80 7.28
N ALA A 78 -8.57 -6.56 6.41
CA ALA A 78 -8.78 -7.99 6.61
C ALA A 78 -7.47 -8.78 6.77
N TYR A 79 -6.41 -8.39 6.02
CA TYR A 79 -5.09 -8.99 6.17
C TYR A 79 -4.43 -8.63 7.50
N ARG A 80 -4.54 -7.37 7.94
CA ARG A 80 -4.00 -6.93 9.22
C ARG A 80 -4.64 -7.69 10.37
N ASP A 81 -5.97 -7.75 10.39
CA ASP A 81 -6.76 -8.41 11.44
C ASP A 81 -6.49 -9.91 11.50
N LYS A 82 -6.31 -10.56 10.33
CA LYS A 82 -6.04 -12.00 10.26
C LYS A 82 -4.63 -12.38 10.75
N LYS A 83 -3.66 -11.48 10.65
CA LYS A 83 -2.22 -11.81 10.78
C LYS A 83 -1.53 -11.18 11.98
N ASN A 84 -2.22 -10.32 12.72
CA ASN A 84 -1.64 -9.49 13.77
C ASN A 84 -2.70 -9.23 14.84
N LYS A 85 -2.27 -8.98 16.07
CA LYS A 85 -3.14 -8.58 17.17
C LYS A 85 -3.43 -7.08 17.11
N ALA A 86 -4.51 -6.66 17.77
CA ALA A 86 -4.93 -5.25 17.76
C ALA A 86 -3.93 -4.31 18.46
N ASP A 87 -3.16 -4.84 19.41
CA ASP A 87 -2.14 -4.15 20.21
C ASP A 87 -0.73 -4.21 19.61
N ASP A 88 -0.54 -4.93 18.50
CA ASP A 88 0.77 -5.02 17.85
C ASP A 88 1.18 -3.66 17.26
N GLU A 89 2.32 -3.12 17.72
CA GLU A 89 2.87 -1.84 17.23
C GLU A 89 3.36 -1.95 15.77
N ALA A 90 4.03 -3.04 15.43
CA ALA A 90 4.52 -3.35 14.09
C ALA A 90 3.81 -4.58 13.49
N CYS A 91 4.10 -4.92 12.24
CA CYS A 91 3.55 -6.14 11.65
C CYS A 91 4.31 -7.40 12.10
N SER A 92 3.63 -8.53 12.06
CA SER A 92 4.13 -9.85 12.44
C SER A 92 5.21 -10.43 11.51
N MET A 93 5.52 -9.75 10.40
CA MET A 93 6.47 -10.26 9.39
C MET A 93 7.90 -10.40 9.95
N CYS A 94 8.38 -9.41 10.70
CA CYS A 94 9.78 -9.37 11.18
C CYS A 94 9.91 -9.50 12.70
N GLY A 95 8.80 -9.45 13.45
CA GLY A 95 8.81 -9.40 14.91
C GLY A 95 9.67 -8.25 15.45
N ASP A 96 10.52 -8.56 16.41
CA ASP A 96 11.40 -7.58 17.09
C ASP A 96 12.46 -6.95 16.16
N TYR A 97 12.72 -7.56 15.00
CA TYR A 97 13.71 -7.07 14.03
C TYR A 97 13.10 -6.16 12.96
N CYS A 98 12.00 -5.47 13.28
CA CYS A 98 11.37 -4.54 12.36
C CYS A 98 12.31 -3.35 12.04
N ALA A 99 12.81 -3.30 10.81
CA ALA A 99 13.74 -2.26 10.37
C ALA A 99 13.16 -0.85 10.52
N VAL A 100 11.88 -0.65 10.23
CA VAL A 100 11.22 0.67 10.35
C VAL A 100 11.20 1.15 11.80
N LYS A 101 10.86 0.26 12.74
CA LYS A 101 10.87 0.56 14.17
C LYS A 101 12.28 0.88 14.66
N ILE A 102 13.24 0.01 14.36
CA ILE A 102 14.64 0.18 14.77
C ILE A 102 15.18 1.52 14.26
N VAL A 103 15.04 1.80 12.96
CA VAL A 103 15.52 3.06 12.38
C VAL A 103 14.79 4.26 12.99
N GLY A 104 13.48 4.16 13.24
CA GLY A 104 12.70 5.19 13.91
C GLY A 104 13.27 5.55 15.28
N GLU A 105 13.53 4.55 16.12
CA GLU A 105 14.12 4.75 17.45
C GLU A 105 15.48 5.47 17.41
N TYR A 106 16.36 5.13 16.45
CA TYR A 106 17.66 5.79 16.30
C TYR A 106 17.56 7.21 15.76
N LEU A 107 16.71 7.44 14.75
CA LEU A 107 16.54 8.76 14.14
C LEU A 107 15.79 9.73 15.06
N ASP A 108 14.84 9.26 15.85
CA ASP A 108 14.11 10.09 16.81
C ASP A 108 14.95 10.43 18.04
N LYS A 109 15.82 9.52 18.51
CA LYS A 109 16.84 9.83 19.55
C LYS A 109 17.81 10.94 19.09
N CYS A 110 18.11 11.03 17.79
CA CYS A 110 18.95 12.10 17.23
C CYS A 110 18.28 13.49 17.17
N LYS A 111 16.97 13.63 17.44
CA LYS A 111 16.32 14.95 17.50
C LYS A 111 16.84 15.81 18.67
N GLY A 112 17.40 15.20 19.71
CA GLY A 112 18.06 15.89 20.83
C GLY A 112 19.57 16.13 20.64
N CYS A 113 20.18 15.58 19.59
CA CYS A 113 21.63 15.58 19.40
C CYS A 113 22.13 16.67 18.42
N ARG A 114 21.23 17.42 17.77
CA ARG A 114 21.58 18.63 17.00
C ARG A 114 21.65 19.87 17.89
N LYS A 115 22.48 19.82 18.94
CA LYS A 115 22.99 21.02 19.62
C LYS A 115 24.49 21.06 19.47
#